data_AF-A0A961JM80-F1
#
_entry.id   AF-A0A961JM80-F1
#
_cell.length_a   1.000
_cell.length_b   1.000
_cell.length_c   1.000
_cell.angle_alpha   90.00
_cell.angle_beta   90.00
_cell.angle_gamma   90.00
#
_symmetry.space_group_name_H-M   'P 1'
#
loop_
_entity.id
_entity.type
_entity.pdbx_description
1 polymer ?
#
loop_
_entity_poly.entity_id
_entity_poly.type
_entity_poly.pdbx_seq_one_letter_code
_entity_poly.pdbx_strand_id
1 'polypeptide(L)'
;EGRDPVARQYSATFDGTDLPDCQIDSGFTTVFTTISEDLEAAGLVDGKTVLAADLISPYWLYGAGEPLPGAAPWYYGGLPGWDSVDYLLIPMCPISMGVRKLFLDAVADAGTPLTEVRRNELYLLYAK
;
A
#
# COMPACT_ATOMS: atom_id res chain seq x y z
N GLU A 1 -15.60 21.73 18.05
CA GLU A 1 -14.89 22.23 16.85
C GLU A 1 -15.32 21.46 15.60
N GLY A 2 -15.45 22.15 14.46
CA GLY A 2 -16.03 21.61 13.23
C GLY A 2 -15.03 20.81 12.40
N ARG A 3 -15.39 19.56 12.06
CA ARG A 3 -14.60 18.66 11.20
C ARG A 3 -14.93 18.91 9.72
N ASP A 4 -13.93 19.30 8.93
CA ASP A 4 -14.03 19.66 7.51
C ASP A 4 -14.61 18.51 6.66
N PRO A 5 -15.70 18.72 5.90
CA PRO A 5 -16.31 17.71 5.04
C PRO A 5 -15.41 17.22 3.89
N VAL A 6 -14.42 18.00 3.43
CA VAL A 6 -13.49 17.58 2.36
C VAL A 6 -12.48 16.55 2.88
N ALA A 7 -12.00 16.72 4.11
CA ALA A 7 -11.11 15.76 4.78
C ALA A 7 -11.77 14.38 4.99
N ARG A 8 -13.11 14.31 5.07
CA ARG A 8 -13.82 13.02 5.16
C ARG A 8 -13.83 12.21 3.87
N GLN A 9 -13.57 12.83 2.71
CA GLN A 9 -13.84 12.17 1.45
C GLN A 9 -12.82 11.06 1.13
N TYR A 10 -11.63 11.12 1.75
CA TYR A 10 -10.52 10.20 1.49
C TYR A 10 -9.90 9.55 2.74
N SER A 11 -10.40 9.88 3.93
CA SER A 11 -10.04 9.16 5.16
C SER A 11 -10.40 7.69 5.02
N ALA A 12 -9.45 6.80 5.27
CA ALA A 12 -9.63 5.35 5.21
C ALA A 12 -9.23 4.74 6.55
N THR A 13 -9.96 3.73 6.99
CA THR A 13 -9.61 2.92 8.16
C THR A 13 -9.38 1.50 7.67
N PHE A 14 -8.27 0.89 8.07
CA PHE A 14 -7.96 -0.50 7.74
C PHE A 14 -7.57 -1.26 8.99
N ASP A 15 -8.24 -2.37 9.26
CA ASP A 15 -8.01 -3.21 10.45
C ASP A 15 -7.95 -2.38 11.75
N GLY A 16 -8.93 -1.48 11.94
CA GLY A 16 -9.02 -0.58 13.09
C GLY A 16 -7.98 0.57 13.13
N THR A 17 -7.09 0.66 12.13
CA THR A 17 -6.11 1.76 12.01
C THR A 17 -6.65 2.87 11.12
N ASP A 18 -6.75 4.08 11.65
CA ASP A 18 -7.03 5.27 10.85
C ASP A 18 -5.81 5.66 10.02
N LEU A 19 -5.97 5.72 8.71
CA LEU A 19 -4.92 6.12 7.78
C LEU A 19 -4.96 7.63 7.58
N PRO A 20 -3.81 8.34 7.69
CA PRO A 20 -3.80 9.79 7.72
C PRO A 20 -4.07 10.39 6.34
N ASP A 21 -4.58 11.62 6.37
CA ASP A 21 -4.51 12.53 5.23
C ASP A 21 -3.11 13.13 5.18
N CYS A 22 -2.50 13.16 4.00
CA CYS A 22 -1.12 13.61 3.85
C CYS A 22 -0.84 14.10 2.43
N GLN A 23 0.37 14.63 2.23
CA GLN A 23 0.92 14.90 0.92
C GLN A 23 2.41 14.53 0.93
N ILE A 24 2.88 13.84 -0.12
CA ILE A 24 4.29 13.55 -0.29
C ILE A 24 5.02 14.84 -0.70
N ASP A 25 5.99 15.28 0.10
CA ASP A 25 6.83 16.46 -0.13
C ASP A 25 8.30 16.11 -0.42
N SER A 26 8.77 14.95 0.04
CA SER A 26 10.13 14.42 -0.14
C SER A 26 10.42 13.88 -1.55
N GLY A 27 9.40 13.83 -2.42
CA GLY A 27 9.47 13.25 -3.76
C GLY A 27 9.28 11.72 -3.80
N PHE A 28 8.66 11.23 -4.88
CA PHE A 28 8.26 9.81 -5.00
C PHE A 28 9.44 8.85 -4.99
N THR A 29 10.54 9.17 -5.68
CA THR A 29 11.74 8.32 -5.72
C THR A 29 12.30 8.09 -4.33
N THR A 30 12.37 9.15 -3.50
CA THR A 30 12.82 9.04 -2.11
C THR A 30 11.90 8.12 -1.32
N VAL A 31 10.58 8.35 -1.38
CA VAL A 31 9.60 7.53 -0.65
C VAL A 31 9.71 6.05 -1.02
N PHE A 32 9.75 5.74 -2.31
CA PHE A 32 9.83 4.34 -2.76
C PHE A 32 11.17 3.69 -2.39
N THR A 33 12.28 4.42 -2.53
CA THR A 33 13.61 3.91 -2.14
C THR A 33 13.64 3.61 -0.64
N THR A 34 13.22 4.56 0.20
CA THR A 34 13.26 4.38 1.66
C THR A 34 12.39 3.22 2.13
N ILE A 35 11.18 3.07 1.57
CA ILE A 35 10.30 1.94 1.93
C ILE A 35 10.90 0.62 1.44
N SER A 36 11.45 0.57 0.23
CA SER A 36 12.09 -0.64 -0.30
C SER A 36 13.31 -1.06 0.52
N GLU A 37 14.17 -0.12 0.88
CA GLU A 37 15.34 -0.37 1.73
C GLU A 37 14.92 -0.90 3.12
N ASP A 38 13.85 -0.35 3.73
CA ASP A 38 13.33 -0.85 5.01
C ASP A 38 12.79 -2.29 4.89
N LEU A 39 12.08 -2.61 3.80
CA LEU A 39 11.56 -3.94 3.51
C LEU A 39 12.69 -4.98 3.32
N GLU A 40 13.72 -4.61 2.55
CA GLU A 40 14.91 -5.44 2.33
C GLU A 40 15.69 -5.64 3.63
N ALA A 41 15.96 -4.57 4.37
CA ALA A 41 16.69 -4.63 5.64
C ALA A 41 15.94 -5.46 6.71
N ALA A 42 14.61 -5.50 6.63
CA ALA A 42 13.78 -6.36 7.48
C ALA A 42 13.78 -7.84 7.04
N GLY A 43 14.38 -8.19 5.90
CA GLY A 43 14.42 -9.55 5.36
C GLY A 43 13.05 -10.07 4.93
N LEU A 44 12.13 -9.18 4.55
CA LEU A 44 10.73 -9.54 4.29
C LEU A 44 10.42 -9.83 2.82
N VAL A 45 11.26 -9.37 1.90
CA VAL A 45 10.90 -9.30 0.47
C VAL A 45 11.67 -10.26 -0.44
N ASP A 46 12.64 -11.02 0.08
CA ASP A 46 13.39 -11.99 -0.73
C ASP A 46 12.47 -13.09 -1.30
N GLY A 47 12.41 -13.21 -2.62
CA GLY A 47 11.54 -14.14 -3.34
C GLY A 47 10.03 -13.88 -3.14
N LYS A 48 9.65 -12.67 -2.73
CA LYS A 48 8.27 -12.29 -2.40
C LYS A 48 7.76 -11.18 -3.28
N THR A 49 6.45 -11.16 -3.50
CA THR A 49 5.78 -10.12 -4.29
C THR A 49 5.02 -9.13 -3.40
N VAL A 50 5.07 -7.85 -3.78
CA VAL A 50 4.45 -6.75 -3.02
C VAL A 50 3.46 -5.99 -3.90
N LEU A 51 2.25 -5.78 -3.39
CA LEU A 51 1.23 -4.92 -3.99
C LEU A 51 0.89 -3.78 -3.03
N ALA A 52 1.07 -2.55 -3.51
CA ALA A 52 0.72 -1.35 -2.79
C ALA A 52 -0.77 -1.01 -2.93
N ALA A 53 -1.44 -0.66 -1.83
CA ALA A 53 -2.75 -0.01 -1.85
C ALA A 53 -2.62 1.47 -2.24
N ASP A 54 -2.24 1.75 -3.48
CA ASP A 54 -2.01 3.10 -4.00
C ASP A 54 -2.18 3.13 -5.54
N LEU A 55 -1.98 4.30 -6.15
CA LEU A 55 -2.06 4.50 -7.59
C LEU A 55 -1.07 3.64 -8.38
N ILE A 56 0.11 3.36 -7.82
CA ILE A 56 1.15 2.52 -8.42
C ILE A 56 1.81 1.66 -7.34
N SER A 57 2.39 0.52 -7.73
CA SER A 57 3.16 -0.37 -6.84
C SER A 57 4.56 -0.67 -7.42
N PRO A 58 5.49 0.29 -7.38
CA PRO A 58 6.76 0.17 -8.09
C PRO A 58 7.87 -0.50 -7.28
N TYR A 59 7.60 -1.03 -6.08
CA TYR A 59 8.64 -1.45 -5.11
C TYR A 59 9.68 -2.43 -5.66
N TRP A 60 9.29 -3.37 -6.53
CA TRP A 60 10.21 -4.30 -7.22
C TRP A 60 11.24 -3.58 -8.11
N LEU A 61 10.89 -2.43 -8.70
CA LEU A 61 11.84 -1.59 -9.47
C LEU A 61 12.91 -0.95 -8.57
N TYR A 62 12.62 -0.86 -7.28
CA TYR A 62 13.48 -0.30 -6.24
C TYR A 62 14.12 -1.40 -5.38
N GLY A 63 14.09 -2.67 -5.82
CA GLY A 63 14.74 -3.81 -5.17
C GLY A 63 13.85 -4.59 -4.18
N ALA A 64 12.71 -4.03 -3.76
CA ALA A 64 11.84 -4.70 -2.82
C ALA A 64 10.91 -5.72 -3.51
N GLY A 65 11.41 -6.95 -3.57
CA GLY A 65 10.68 -8.12 -4.02
C GLY A 65 10.68 -8.32 -5.53
N GLU A 66 9.95 -9.34 -5.95
CA GLU A 66 9.85 -9.79 -7.33
C GLU A 66 8.75 -9.05 -8.10
N PRO A 67 8.87 -8.94 -9.45
CA PRO A 67 7.79 -8.45 -10.28
C PRO A 67 6.50 -9.24 -10.04
N LEU A 68 5.38 -8.54 -9.80
CA LEU A 68 4.10 -9.18 -9.51
C LEU A 68 3.36 -9.58 -10.81
N PRO A 69 3.15 -10.89 -11.07
CA PRO A 69 2.44 -11.32 -12.26
C PRO A 69 0.99 -10.84 -12.27
N GLY A 70 0.53 -10.36 -13.43
CA GLY A 70 -0.85 -9.90 -13.61
C GLY A 70 -1.17 -8.54 -12.97
N ALA A 71 -0.21 -7.88 -12.31
CA ALA A 71 -0.38 -6.52 -11.84
C ALA A 71 -0.29 -5.52 -12.99
N ALA A 72 -1.12 -4.48 -12.91
CA ALA A 72 -1.04 -3.33 -13.80
C ALA A 72 -0.05 -2.29 -13.24
N PRO A 73 0.64 -1.52 -14.11
CA PRO A 73 1.54 -0.46 -13.65
C PRO A 73 0.81 0.70 -12.93
N TRP A 74 -0.47 0.91 -13.23
CA TRP A 74 -1.36 1.84 -12.53
C TRP A 74 -2.63 1.14 -12.05
N TYR A 75 -3.23 1.69 -11.00
CA TYR A 75 -4.55 1.27 -10.55
C TYR A 75 -5.65 1.78 -11.48
N TYR A 76 -6.42 0.85 -12.04
CA TYR A 76 -7.60 1.12 -12.87
C TYR A 76 -8.90 0.61 -12.25
N GLY A 77 -8.86 0.07 -11.02
CA GLY A 77 -9.98 -0.59 -10.35
C GLY A 77 -9.76 -2.09 -10.14
N GLY A 78 -10.46 -2.64 -9.15
CA GLY A 78 -10.36 -4.06 -8.78
C GLY A 78 -9.02 -4.39 -8.10
N LEU A 79 -8.60 -5.65 -8.16
CA LEU A 79 -7.35 -6.11 -7.53
C LEU A 79 -6.48 -6.91 -8.52
N PRO A 80 -5.98 -6.30 -9.62
CA PRO A 80 -5.09 -6.99 -10.55
C PRO A 80 -3.80 -7.45 -9.84
N GLY A 81 -3.43 -8.71 -10.05
CA GLY A 81 -2.29 -9.34 -9.37
C GLY A 81 -2.57 -9.89 -7.98
N TRP A 82 -3.77 -9.68 -7.41
CA TRP A 82 -4.11 -10.11 -6.04
C TRP A 82 -3.99 -11.60 -5.82
N ASP A 83 -4.30 -12.43 -6.81
CA ASP A 83 -4.19 -13.89 -6.65
C ASP A 83 -2.73 -14.32 -6.43
N SER A 84 -1.78 -13.60 -7.03
CA SER A 84 -0.34 -13.92 -6.99
C SER A 84 0.45 -13.18 -5.93
N VAL A 85 -0.13 -12.19 -5.24
CA VAL A 85 0.60 -11.37 -4.28
C VAL A 85 0.84 -12.08 -2.94
N ASP A 86 2.04 -11.94 -2.38
CA ASP A 86 2.37 -12.38 -1.01
C ASP A 86 2.02 -11.30 0.03
N TYR A 87 2.31 -10.03 -0.26
CA TYR A 87 2.13 -8.92 0.67
C TYR A 87 1.28 -7.78 0.12
N LEU A 88 0.35 -7.31 0.96
CA LEU A 88 -0.30 -6.02 0.81
C LEU A 88 0.48 -4.97 1.61
N LEU A 89 1.00 -3.96 0.92
CA LEU A 89 1.61 -2.78 1.53
C LEU A 89 0.61 -1.62 1.51
N ILE A 90 0.34 -1.05 2.69
CA ILE A 90 -0.53 0.12 2.84
C ILE A 90 0.34 1.32 3.23
N PRO A 91 0.63 2.25 2.30
CA PRO A 91 1.42 3.41 2.64
C PRO A 91 0.62 4.32 3.58
N MET A 92 1.30 4.80 4.63
CA MET A 92 0.74 5.83 5.51
C MET A 92 0.48 7.11 4.71
N CYS A 93 1.36 7.40 3.74
CA CYS A 93 1.16 8.48 2.79
C CYS A 93 1.14 8.02 1.32
N PRO A 94 -0.04 7.76 0.73
CA PRO A 94 -0.16 7.34 -0.68
C PRO A 94 0.00 8.53 -1.63
N ILE A 95 0.31 8.24 -2.88
CA ILE A 95 0.19 9.17 -4.00
C ILE A 95 -1.26 9.63 -4.16
N SER A 96 -2.22 8.70 -4.03
CA SER A 96 -3.64 9.02 -4.13
C SER A 96 -4.42 8.41 -2.97
N MET A 97 -4.85 9.28 -2.05
CA MET A 97 -5.69 8.87 -0.91
C MET A 97 -7.01 8.26 -1.37
N GLY A 98 -7.62 8.79 -2.44
CA GLY A 98 -8.83 8.23 -3.02
C GLY A 98 -8.63 6.84 -3.62
N VAL A 99 -7.51 6.59 -4.30
CA VAL A 99 -7.19 5.24 -4.80
C VAL A 99 -6.92 4.29 -3.66
N ARG A 100 -6.13 4.68 -2.65
CA ARG A 100 -5.90 3.87 -1.45
C ARG A 100 -7.22 3.42 -0.85
N LYS A 101 -8.17 4.35 -0.67
CA LYS A 101 -9.50 4.02 -0.16
C LYS A 101 -10.23 2.98 -1.03
N LEU A 102 -10.34 3.24 -2.34
CA LEU A 102 -11.04 2.33 -3.27
C LEU A 102 -10.39 0.93 -3.31
N PHE A 103 -9.06 0.88 -3.25
CA PHE A 103 -8.30 -0.36 -3.22
C PHE A 103 -8.60 -1.15 -1.95
N LEU A 104 -8.54 -0.50 -0.78
CA LEU A 104 -8.80 -1.15 0.50
C LEU A 104 -10.26 -1.60 0.65
N ASP A 105 -11.22 -0.85 0.10
CA ASP A 105 -12.61 -1.27 0.01
C ASP A 105 -12.72 -2.57 -0.84
N ALA A 106 -12.00 -2.67 -1.96
CA ALA A 106 -11.96 -3.89 -2.79
C ALA A 106 -11.27 -5.07 -2.09
N VAL A 107 -10.20 -4.84 -1.32
CA VAL A 107 -9.56 -5.88 -0.48
C VAL A 107 -10.53 -6.40 0.58
N ALA A 108 -11.29 -5.51 1.22
CA ALA A 108 -12.30 -5.90 2.20
C ALA A 108 -13.41 -6.75 1.56
N ASP A 109 -13.89 -6.36 0.38
CA ASP A 109 -14.90 -7.11 -0.38
C ASP A 109 -14.39 -8.50 -0.83
N ALA A 110 -13.09 -8.62 -1.14
CA ALA A 110 -12.47 -9.90 -1.48
C ALA A 110 -12.42 -10.88 -0.29
N GLY A 111 -12.52 -10.38 0.95
CA GLY A 111 -12.59 -11.20 2.17
C GLY A 111 -11.38 -12.10 2.40
N THR A 112 -10.25 -11.80 1.76
CA THR A 112 -9.03 -12.59 1.91
C THR A 112 -8.44 -12.33 3.30
N PRO A 113 -8.15 -13.36 4.12
CA PRO A 113 -7.50 -13.18 5.40
C PRO A 113 -6.13 -12.53 5.24
N LEU A 114 -5.81 -11.58 6.10
CA LEU A 114 -4.55 -10.85 6.09
C LEU A 114 -3.98 -10.83 7.51
N THR A 115 -2.66 -11.02 7.63
CA THR A 115 -1.94 -10.98 8.93
C THR A 115 -0.93 -9.85 8.90
N GLU A 116 -1.03 -8.89 9.82
CA GLU A 116 -0.01 -7.83 9.95
C GLU A 116 1.35 -8.46 10.31
N VAL A 117 2.36 -8.13 9.50
CA VAL A 117 3.75 -8.61 9.70
C VAL A 117 4.72 -7.46 9.98
N ARG A 118 4.34 -6.22 9.66
CA ARG A 118 5.14 -5.03 9.95
C ARG A 118 4.29 -3.78 10.00
N ARG A 119 4.68 -2.86 10.89
CA ARG A 119 4.11 -1.53 11.03
C ARG A 119 5.20 -0.55 11.41
N ASN A 120 5.23 0.58 10.72
CA ASN A 120 6.07 1.73 11.06
C ASN A 120 5.38 3.04 10.63
N GLU A 121 6.10 4.15 10.71
CA GLU A 121 5.58 5.47 10.34
C GLU A 121 5.37 5.67 8.83
N LEU A 122 5.96 4.81 7.99
CA LEU A 122 5.89 4.90 6.53
C LEU A 122 4.78 4.00 5.95
N TYR A 123 4.57 2.82 6.52
CA TYR A 123 3.60 1.85 6.00
C TYR A 123 3.14 0.79 7.02
N LEU A 124 2.06 0.12 6.65
CA LEU A 124 1.63 -1.17 7.20
C LEU A 124 1.88 -2.27 6.17
N LEU A 125 2.27 -3.46 6.60
CA LEU A 125 2.48 -4.62 5.74
C LEU A 125 1.69 -5.81 6.27
N TYR A 126 0.93 -6.42 5.37
CA TYR A 126 0.11 -7.58 5.66
C TYR A 126 0.49 -8.75 4.76
N ALA A 127 0.69 -9.92 5.34
CA ALA A 127 0.83 -11.19 4.62
C ALA A 127 -0.54 -11.76 4.24
N LYS A 128 -0.65 -12.28 3.02
CA LYS A 128 -1.79 -13.04 2.51
C LYS A 128 -1.63 -14.53 2.74
#